data_AF-A0A842R6B6-F1
#
_entry.id   AF-A0A842R6B6-F1
#
_cell.length_a   1.000
_cell.length_b   1.000
_cell.length_c   1.000
_cell.angle_alpha   90.00
_cell.angle_beta   90.00
_cell.angle_gamma   90.00
#
_symmetry.space_group_name_H-M   'P 1'
#
loop_
_entity.id
_entity.type
_entity.pdbx_description
1 polymer ?
#
loop_
_entity_poly.entity_id
_entity_poly.type
_entity_poly.pdbx_seq_one_letter_code
_entity_poly.pdbx_strand_id
1 'polypeptide(L)'
;MRVFAYAFKAGKWVETPRLSVRDVALLVDTENRVIYIWHGPKSKIKDQNEAKKLLLSLKDRYSSFQFQKVGRSPSPELQAEIKRLLGSRLGKGKTRILAIAGMVAGLVGVGFAIFVIYNLYSEDVGITTVANQISGAFNNWLETLTIFTGIGLIAFGVAAALSLISGRKYMAITLIIGLGMGVLAILYVNWLRPYYGEQVEWNVETFGVFQLLLLVMEVVAFAPFTIGFIIEVIRIMQE
;
A
#
# COMPACT_ATOMS: atom_id res chain seq x y z
N MET A 1 -8.91 -14.07 27.34
CA MET A 1 -10.24 -14.32 26.76
C MET A 1 -10.11 -14.79 25.30
N ARG A 2 -10.53 -16.03 25.01
CA ARG A 2 -10.65 -16.57 23.64
C ARG A 2 -12.13 -16.75 23.32
N VAL A 3 -12.62 -16.15 22.24
CA VAL A 3 -14.05 -16.27 21.87
C VAL A 3 -14.22 -17.01 20.55
N PHE A 4 -15.29 -17.80 20.48
CA PHE A 4 -15.76 -18.41 19.23
C PHE A 4 -16.83 -17.50 18.62
N ALA A 5 -16.64 -17.12 17.36
CA ALA A 5 -17.56 -16.22 16.66
C ALA A 5 -18.51 -17.00 15.76
N TYR A 6 -19.81 -16.71 15.89
CA TYR A 6 -20.86 -17.23 15.02
C TYR A 6 -21.60 -16.06 14.37
N ALA A 7 -21.53 -15.93 13.05
CA ALA A 7 -22.24 -14.90 12.31
C ALA A 7 -23.63 -15.39 11.88
N PHE A 8 -24.61 -14.50 11.93
CA PHE A 8 -25.95 -14.75 11.41
C PHE A 8 -25.95 -14.59 9.89
N LYS A 9 -26.16 -15.69 9.17
CA LYS A 9 -26.17 -15.72 7.70
C LYS A 9 -27.32 -16.60 7.22
N ALA A 10 -28.16 -16.05 6.33
CA ALA A 10 -29.26 -16.78 5.70
C ALA A 10 -30.13 -17.57 6.70
N GLY A 11 -30.55 -16.93 7.80
CA GLY A 11 -31.43 -17.54 8.79
C GLY A 11 -30.77 -18.48 9.80
N LYS A 12 -29.44 -18.62 9.82
CA LYS A 12 -28.72 -19.53 10.73
C LYS A 12 -27.44 -18.93 11.31
N TRP A 13 -27.02 -19.47 12.44
CA TRP A 13 -25.72 -19.19 13.05
C TRP A 13 -24.65 -20.05 12.39
N VAL A 14 -23.61 -19.41 11.86
CA VAL A 14 -22.49 -20.08 11.18
C VAL A 14 -21.21 -19.67 11.88
N GLU A 15 -20.45 -20.66 12.36
CA GLU A 15 -19.13 -20.41 12.92
C GLU A 15 -18.24 -19.72 11.87
N THR A 16 -17.54 -18.68 12.28
CA THR A 16 -16.70 -17.91 11.39
C THR A 16 -15.41 -17.48 12.08
N PRO A 17 -14.24 -17.68 11.46
CA PRO A 17 -12.98 -17.20 12.01
C PRO A 17 -12.84 -15.66 11.90
N ARG A 18 -13.74 -14.99 11.16
CA ARG A 18 -13.74 -13.54 10.95
C ARG A 18 -15.14 -12.95 10.88
N LEU A 19 -15.28 -11.69 11.27
CA LEU A 19 -16.52 -10.93 11.25
C LEU A 19 -16.47 -9.81 10.21
N SER A 20 -17.63 -9.46 9.66
CA SER A 20 -17.84 -8.26 8.86
C SER A 20 -18.58 -7.20 9.68
N VAL A 21 -18.34 -5.92 9.36
CA VAL A 21 -19.10 -4.78 9.93
C VAL A 21 -20.61 -4.82 9.66
N ARG A 22 -21.06 -5.70 8.75
CA ARG A 22 -22.47 -5.92 8.41
C ARG A 22 -23.09 -7.10 9.16
N ASP A 23 -22.29 -7.91 9.83
CA ASP A 23 -22.79 -9.12 10.47
C ASP A 23 -23.48 -8.81 11.79
N VAL A 24 -24.45 -9.64 12.15
CA VAL A 24 -24.89 -9.83 13.54
C VAL A 24 -24.19 -11.10 14.02
N ALA A 25 -23.52 -11.06 15.16
CA ALA A 25 -22.72 -12.19 15.63
C ALA A 25 -22.95 -12.51 17.10
N LEU A 26 -22.78 -13.79 17.42
CA LEU A 26 -22.57 -14.28 18.78
C LEU A 26 -21.06 -14.46 18.99
N LEU A 27 -20.54 -13.93 20.08
CA LEU A 27 -19.18 -14.17 20.55
C LEU A 27 -19.30 -14.99 21.82
N VAL A 28 -18.94 -16.26 21.72
CA VAL A 28 -19.08 -17.22 22.82
C VAL A 28 -17.76 -17.27 23.58
N ASP A 29 -17.78 -16.77 24.80
CA ASP A 29 -16.72 -16.90 25.78
C ASP A 29 -17.01 -18.10 26.68
N THR A 30 -16.28 -19.19 26.43
CA THR A 30 -16.43 -20.44 27.19
C THR A 30 -15.78 -20.38 28.57
N GLU A 31 -14.79 -19.50 28.77
CA GLU A 31 -14.07 -19.36 30.04
C GLU A 31 -14.98 -18.68 31.08
N ASN A 32 -15.61 -17.56 30.69
CA ASN A 32 -16.50 -16.79 31.56
C ASN A 32 -17.98 -17.20 31.44
N ARG A 33 -18.30 -18.17 30.57
CA ARG A 33 -19.67 -18.61 30.24
C ARG A 33 -20.58 -17.45 29.83
N VAL A 34 -20.07 -16.56 28.97
CA VAL A 34 -20.82 -15.40 28.46
C VAL A 34 -20.98 -15.51 26.95
N ILE A 35 -22.19 -15.28 26.45
CA ILE A 35 -22.50 -15.14 25.04
C ILE A 35 -22.77 -13.65 24.76
N TYR A 36 -21.83 -13.01 24.09
CA TYR A 36 -21.97 -11.62 23.68
C TYR A 36 -22.70 -11.51 22.35
N ILE A 37 -23.70 -10.63 22.30
CA ILE A 37 -24.47 -10.33 21.11
C ILE A 37 -23.89 -9.06 20.50
N TRP A 38 -23.16 -9.21 19.41
CA TRP A 38 -22.53 -8.12 18.69
C TRP A 38 -23.33 -7.76 17.44
N HIS A 39 -23.76 -6.51 17.34
CA HIS A 39 -24.36 -5.98 16.12
C HIS A 39 -23.30 -5.17 15.39
N GLY A 40 -22.92 -5.61 14.20
CA GLY A 40 -22.04 -4.84 13.34
C GLY A 40 -22.61 -3.44 13.07
N PRO A 41 -21.77 -2.40 12.99
CA PRO A 41 -22.23 -1.02 12.84
C PRO A 41 -23.01 -0.75 11.54
N LYS A 42 -22.93 -1.67 10.56
CA LYS A 42 -23.67 -1.61 9.29
C LYS A 42 -24.61 -2.81 9.10
N SER A 43 -24.95 -3.51 10.18
CA SER A 43 -25.88 -4.65 10.11
C SER A 43 -27.29 -4.16 9.79
N LYS A 44 -28.04 -4.94 9.01
CA LYS A 44 -29.40 -4.59 8.60
C LYS A 44 -30.37 -4.85 9.75
N ILE A 45 -31.39 -3.99 9.87
CA ILE A 45 -32.46 -4.15 10.88
C ILE A 45 -33.18 -5.51 10.72
N LYS A 46 -33.39 -5.95 9.46
CA LYS A 46 -33.99 -7.27 9.18
C LYS A 46 -33.18 -8.41 9.82
N ASP A 47 -31.87 -8.44 9.57
CA ASP A 47 -30.97 -9.48 10.10
C ASP A 47 -30.91 -9.43 11.63
N GLN A 48 -30.91 -8.22 12.22
CA GLN A 48 -30.98 -8.06 13.69
C GLN A 48 -32.28 -8.64 14.27
N ASN A 49 -33.42 -8.40 13.63
CA ASN A 49 -34.71 -8.89 14.09
C ASN A 49 -34.84 -10.41 13.94
N GLU A 50 -34.38 -10.98 12.83
CA GLU A 50 -34.36 -12.43 12.63
C GLU A 50 -33.40 -13.12 13.61
N ALA A 51 -32.19 -12.58 13.79
CA ALA A 51 -31.24 -13.07 14.77
C ALA A 51 -31.83 -13.04 16.19
N LYS A 52 -32.55 -11.98 16.56
CA LYS A 52 -33.22 -11.87 17.87
C LYS A 52 -34.25 -12.98 18.10
N LYS A 53 -35.01 -13.39 17.07
CA LYS A 53 -35.97 -14.50 17.19
C LYS A 53 -35.26 -15.82 17.50
N LEU A 54 -34.17 -16.12 16.79
CA LEU A 54 -33.37 -17.33 17.03
C LEU A 54 -32.56 -17.28 18.32
N LEU A 55 -32.32 -16.10 18.84
CA LEU A 55 -31.61 -15.93 20.10
C LEU A 55 -32.45 -16.35 21.31
N LEU A 56 -33.79 -16.23 21.22
CA LEU A 56 -34.69 -16.67 22.28
C LEU A 56 -34.59 -18.19 22.51
N SER A 57 -34.62 -18.99 21.43
CA SER A 57 -34.48 -20.44 21.56
C SER A 57 -33.08 -20.89 22.03
N LEU A 58 -32.05 -20.10 21.73
CA LEU A 58 -30.70 -20.33 22.25
C LEU A 58 -30.58 -20.06 23.75
N LYS A 59 -31.26 -19.03 24.26
CA LYS A 59 -31.25 -18.70 25.69
C LYS A 59 -31.79 -19.85 26.54
N ASP A 60 -32.88 -20.47 26.09
CA ASP A 60 -33.49 -21.58 26.81
C ASP A 60 -32.59 -22.82 26.79
N ARG A 61 -31.96 -23.11 25.65
CA ARG A 61 -31.06 -24.27 25.48
C ARG A 61 -29.74 -24.12 26.24
N TYR A 62 -29.22 -22.90 26.33
CA TYR A 62 -27.93 -22.59 26.97
C TYR A 62 -28.13 -21.71 28.21
N SER A 63 -29.04 -22.12 29.09
CA SER A 63 -29.37 -21.39 30.33
C SER A 63 -28.18 -21.25 31.31
N SER A 64 -27.15 -22.08 31.15
CA SER A 64 -25.89 -22.01 31.90
C SER A 64 -24.96 -20.87 31.46
N PHE A 65 -25.25 -20.22 30.33
CA PHE A 65 -24.51 -19.07 29.82
C PHE A 65 -25.26 -17.77 30.07
N GLN A 66 -24.53 -16.71 30.42
CA GLN A 66 -25.07 -15.37 30.49
C GLN A 66 -25.11 -14.73 29.10
N PHE A 67 -26.23 -14.11 28.72
CA PHE A 67 -26.36 -13.45 27.43
C PHE A 67 -26.26 -11.93 27.61
N GLN A 68 -25.23 -11.32 27.03
CA GLN A 68 -24.97 -9.89 27.14
C GLN A 68 -24.92 -9.22 25.78
N LYS A 69 -25.64 -8.11 25.61
CA LYS A 69 -25.48 -7.29 24.40
C LYS A 69 -24.18 -6.50 24.50
N VAL A 70 -23.38 -6.49 23.43
CA VAL A 70 -22.17 -5.64 23.38
C VAL A 70 -22.62 -4.17 23.42
N GLY A 71 -22.23 -3.47 24.49
CA GLY A 71 -22.52 -2.05 24.68
C GLY A 71 -21.67 -1.15 23.77
N ARG A 72 -21.88 0.16 23.85
CA ARG A 72 -21.07 1.15 23.10
C ARG A 72 -19.59 1.13 23.53
N SER A 73 -19.33 0.78 24.78
CA SER A 73 -17.99 0.68 25.37
C SER A 73 -17.79 -0.71 25.97
N PRO A 74 -17.45 -1.73 25.16
CA PRO A 74 -17.11 -3.06 25.67
C PRO A 74 -15.84 -3.02 26.52
N SER A 75 -15.62 -4.06 27.33
CA SER A 75 -14.35 -4.24 28.04
C SER A 75 -13.17 -4.22 27.05
N PRO A 76 -11.98 -3.74 27.46
CA PRO A 76 -10.81 -3.66 26.58
C PRO A 76 -10.47 -4.99 25.89
N GLU A 77 -10.60 -6.10 26.62
CA GLU A 77 -10.37 -7.46 26.12
C GLU A 77 -11.36 -7.84 25.00
N LEU A 78 -12.65 -7.62 25.23
CA LEU A 78 -13.68 -7.89 24.22
C LEU A 78 -13.53 -6.98 23.00
N GLN A 79 -13.12 -5.73 23.21
CA GLN A 79 -12.85 -4.81 22.12
C GLN A 79 -11.65 -5.27 21.26
N ALA A 80 -10.57 -5.74 21.89
CA ALA A 80 -9.41 -6.28 21.18
C ALA A 80 -9.80 -7.50 20.35
N GLU A 81 -10.64 -8.37 20.89
CA GLU A 81 -11.08 -9.59 20.22
C GLU A 81 -12.04 -9.31 19.06
N ILE A 82 -12.99 -8.39 19.21
CA ILE A 82 -13.84 -7.91 18.11
C ILE A 82 -12.97 -7.31 16.99
N LYS A 83 -11.95 -6.51 17.33
CA LYS A 83 -11.01 -5.95 16.35
C LYS A 83 -10.23 -7.06 15.64
N ARG A 84 -9.77 -8.08 16.38
CA ARG A 84 -9.07 -9.25 15.83
C ARG A 84 -9.96 -9.97 14.81
N LEU A 85 -11.22 -10.21 15.15
CA LEU A 85 -12.19 -10.90 14.30
C LEU A 85 -12.62 -10.08 13.07
N LEU A 86 -12.78 -8.76 13.21
CA LEU A 86 -13.12 -7.84 12.11
C LEU A 86 -12.03 -7.75 11.04
N GLY A 87 -10.78 -8.09 11.37
CA GLY A 87 -9.63 -7.87 10.49
C GLY A 87 -9.38 -6.38 10.24
N SER A 88 -8.56 -6.06 9.23
CA SER A 88 -8.16 -4.69 8.90
C SER A 88 -9.36 -3.74 8.73
N ARG A 89 -9.20 -2.46 9.13
CA ARG A 89 -10.25 -1.40 9.08
C ARG A 89 -10.93 -1.22 7.71
N LEU A 90 -10.29 -1.64 6.63
CA LEU A 90 -10.83 -1.66 5.27
C LEU A 90 -11.36 -3.07 4.96
N GLY A 91 -12.65 -3.17 4.59
CA GLY A 91 -13.20 -4.43 4.10
C GLY A 91 -12.45 -4.93 2.87
N LYS A 92 -12.18 -6.25 2.80
CA LYS A 92 -11.31 -6.92 1.80
C LYS A 92 -11.38 -6.34 0.37
N GLY A 93 -12.58 -6.07 -0.15
CA GLY A 93 -12.76 -5.55 -1.51
C GLY A 93 -12.16 -4.14 -1.72
N LYS A 94 -12.26 -3.25 -0.73
CA LYS A 94 -11.70 -1.90 -0.82
C LYS A 94 -10.19 -1.91 -0.68
N THR A 95 -9.65 -2.78 0.18
CA THR A 95 -8.21 -3.00 0.33
C THR A 95 -7.58 -3.51 -0.96
N ARG A 96 -8.26 -4.44 -1.66
CA ARG A 96 -7.81 -4.97 -2.96
C ARG A 96 -7.83 -3.94 -4.08
N ILE A 97 -8.87 -3.09 -4.16
CA ILE A 97 -8.93 -2.03 -5.17
C ILE A 97 -7.81 -1.00 -4.97
N LEU A 98 -7.61 -0.53 -3.73
CA LEU A 98 -6.56 0.44 -3.41
C LEU A 98 -5.16 -0.12 -3.69
N ALA A 99 -4.98 -1.40 -3.42
CA ALA A 99 -3.77 -2.14 -3.75
C ALA A 99 -3.47 -2.17 -5.25
N ILE A 100 -4.46 -2.54 -6.07
CA ILE A 100 -4.32 -2.56 -7.53
C ILE A 100 -4.03 -1.15 -8.06
N ALA A 101 -4.73 -0.14 -7.53
CA ALA A 101 -4.46 1.26 -7.89
C ALA A 101 -3.02 1.69 -7.54
N GLY A 102 -2.53 1.31 -6.36
CA GLY A 102 -1.14 1.56 -5.95
C GLY A 102 -0.12 0.82 -6.83
N MET A 103 -0.43 -0.40 -7.25
CA MET A 103 0.38 -1.17 -8.21
C MET A 103 0.47 -0.49 -9.58
N VAL A 104 -0.66 -0.06 -10.13
CA VAL A 104 -0.70 0.65 -11.41
C VAL A 104 0.09 1.96 -11.33
N ALA A 105 -0.09 2.75 -10.27
CA ALA A 105 0.68 3.97 -10.04
C ALA A 105 2.19 3.67 -9.95
N GLY A 106 2.58 2.62 -9.23
CA GLY A 106 3.97 2.21 -9.15
C GLY A 106 4.56 1.79 -10.51
N LEU A 107 3.81 1.05 -11.33
CA LEU A 107 4.22 0.67 -12.69
C LEU A 107 4.40 1.89 -13.61
N VAL A 108 3.57 2.92 -13.45
CA VAL A 108 3.78 4.19 -14.17
C VAL A 108 5.12 4.81 -13.75
N GLY A 109 5.42 4.85 -12.45
CA GLY A 109 6.73 5.31 -11.95
C GLY A 109 7.91 4.54 -12.53
N VAL A 110 7.79 3.20 -12.63
CA VAL A 110 8.77 2.35 -13.32
C VAL A 110 8.93 2.72 -14.79
N GLY A 111 7.82 2.91 -15.51
CA GLY A 111 7.86 3.28 -16.92
C GLY A 111 8.63 4.57 -17.16
N PHE A 112 8.45 5.56 -16.27
CA PHE A 112 9.23 6.80 -16.31
C PHE A 112 10.71 6.59 -15.97
N ALA A 113 11.05 5.75 -14.99
CA ALA A 113 12.45 5.42 -14.69
C ALA A 113 13.15 4.73 -15.88
N ILE A 114 12.48 3.79 -16.55
CA ILE A 114 12.99 3.15 -17.77
C ILE A 114 13.17 4.18 -18.88
N PHE A 115 12.23 5.11 -19.02
CA PHE A 115 12.33 6.20 -19.99
C PHE A 115 13.51 7.13 -19.69
N VAL A 116 13.77 7.45 -18.42
CA VAL A 116 14.95 8.20 -17.97
C VAL A 116 16.24 7.46 -18.33
N ILE A 117 16.33 6.16 -18.04
CA ILE A 117 17.49 5.33 -18.42
C ILE A 117 17.65 5.30 -19.95
N TYR A 118 16.56 5.13 -20.70
CA TYR A 118 16.61 5.15 -22.16
C TYR A 118 17.14 6.49 -22.69
N ASN A 119 16.64 7.62 -22.18
CA ASN A 119 17.13 8.95 -22.56
C ASN A 119 18.57 9.22 -22.10
N LEU A 120 19.01 8.59 -21.01
CA LEU A 120 20.40 8.68 -20.52
C LEU A 120 21.38 8.02 -21.49
N TYR A 121 20.99 6.93 -22.13
CA TYR A 121 21.87 6.10 -22.97
C TYR A 121 21.57 6.19 -24.48
N SER A 122 20.54 6.92 -24.89
CA SER A 122 20.24 7.19 -26.31
C SER A 122 21.09 8.30 -26.91
N GLU A 123 21.72 9.13 -26.07
CA GLU A 123 22.67 10.16 -26.48
C GLU A 123 24.06 9.53 -26.62
N ASP A 124 24.65 9.61 -27.83
CA ASP A 124 26.00 9.10 -28.10
C ASP A 124 27.06 10.02 -27.48
N VAL A 125 28.18 9.46 -27.01
CA VAL A 125 29.30 10.21 -26.40
C VAL A 125 29.89 11.23 -27.39
N GLY A 126 29.72 10.99 -28.71
CA GLY A 126 30.07 11.96 -29.76
C GLY A 126 29.23 13.24 -29.72
N ILE A 127 27.98 13.17 -29.27
CA ILE A 127 27.06 14.32 -29.15
C ILE A 127 27.44 15.17 -27.94
N THR A 128 27.97 14.63 -26.84
CA THR A 128 28.44 15.43 -25.69
C THR A 128 29.59 16.40 -26.06
N THR A 129 30.46 16.00 -26.99
CA THR A 129 31.53 16.87 -27.52
C THR A 129 30.98 18.07 -28.30
N VAL A 130 29.80 17.94 -28.91
CA VAL A 130 29.10 19.01 -29.65
C VAL A 130 28.09 19.75 -28.75
N ALA A 131 27.50 19.06 -27.76
CA ALA A 131 26.51 19.60 -26.82
C ALA A 131 27.14 20.57 -25.81
N ASN A 132 28.41 20.36 -25.44
CA ASN A 132 29.18 21.35 -24.68
C ASN A 132 29.38 22.67 -25.45
N GLN A 133 29.31 22.66 -26.79
CA GLN A 133 29.35 23.87 -27.63
C GLN A 133 27.98 24.56 -27.73
N ILE A 134 26.89 23.89 -27.32
CA ILE A 134 25.51 24.39 -27.35
C ILE A 134 24.90 24.18 -25.95
N SER A 135 25.38 24.94 -24.96
CA SER A 135 24.97 24.85 -23.55
C SER A 135 23.44 24.79 -23.31
N GLY A 136 22.64 25.36 -24.22
CA GLY A 136 21.18 25.30 -24.18
C GLY A 136 20.60 23.88 -24.39
N ALA A 137 21.16 23.08 -25.30
CA ALA A 137 20.65 21.75 -25.60
C ALA A 137 20.88 20.77 -24.43
N PHE A 138 22.06 20.82 -23.81
CA PHE A 138 22.41 20.00 -22.67
C PHE A 138 21.60 20.35 -21.40
N ASN A 139 21.42 21.65 -21.12
CA ASN A 139 20.58 22.08 -20.01
C ASN A 139 19.11 21.68 -20.18
N ASN A 140 18.57 21.77 -21.40
CA ASN A 140 17.22 21.30 -21.71
C ASN A 140 17.09 19.78 -21.51
N TRP A 141 18.12 19.01 -21.85
CA TRP A 141 18.14 17.56 -21.59
C TRP A 141 18.16 17.23 -20.08
N LEU A 142 19.01 17.89 -19.29
CA LEU A 142 19.02 17.74 -17.84
C LEU A 142 17.68 18.17 -17.20
N GLU A 143 17.05 19.21 -17.71
CA GLU A 143 15.72 19.66 -17.28
C GLU A 143 14.66 18.60 -17.60
N THR A 144 14.71 18.02 -18.80
CA THR A 144 13.84 16.95 -19.23
C THR A 144 13.95 15.72 -18.33
N LEU A 145 15.17 15.27 -18.01
CA LEU A 145 15.41 14.19 -17.05
C LEU A 145 14.83 14.53 -15.68
N THR A 146 15.07 15.76 -15.19
CA THR A 146 14.55 16.23 -13.89
C THR A 146 13.01 16.18 -13.84
N ILE A 147 12.35 16.60 -14.92
CA ILE A 147 10.88 16.59 -15.03
C ILE A 147 10.36 15.15 -14.99
N PHE A 148 10.96 14.25 -15.76
CA PHE A 148 10.52 12.85 -15.80
C PHE A 148 10.74 12.12 -14.47
N THR A 149 11.89 12.31 -13.82
CA THR A 149 12.13 11.81 -12.46
C THR A 149 11.11 12.40 -11.48
N GLY A 150 10.77 13.69 -11.61
CA GLY A 150 9.73 14.34 -10.80
C GLY A 150 8.33 13.73 -10.96
N ILE A 151 7.91 13.43 -12.18
CA ILE A 151 6.64 12.75 -12.46
C ILE A 151 6.66 11.33 -11.86
N GLY A 152 7.77 10.61 -12.00
CA GLY A 152 7.98 9.29 -11.39
C GLY A 152 7.85 9.32 -9.87
N LEU A 153 8.42 10.34 -9.21
CA LEU A 153 8.29 10.55 -7.77
C LEU A 153 6.83 10.77 -7.34
N ILE A 154 6.05 11.54 -8.09
CA ILE A 154 4.61 11.72 -7.80
C ILE A 154 3.89 10.37 -7.87
N ALA A 155 4.17 9.57 -8.90
CA ALA A 155 3.57 8.25 -9.07
C ALA A 155 3.94 7.31 -7.90
N PHE A 156 5.21 7.30 -7.47
CA PHE A 156 5.64 6.55 -6.29
C PHE A 156 5.05 7.08 -4.98
N GLY A 157 4.85 8.39 -4.84
CA GLY A 157 4.19 9.01 -3.69
C GLY A 157 2.75 8.53 -3.55
N VAL A 158 1.99 8.55 -4.65
CA VAL A 158 0.63 8.01 -4.69
C VAL A 158 0.62 6.52 -4.37
N ALA A 159 1.52 5.74 -4.97
CA ALA A 159 1.63 4.31 -4.71
C ALA A 159 1.95 4.02 -3.23
N ALA A 160 2.83 4.80 -2.61
CA ALA A 160 3.21 4.65 -1.21
C ALA A 160 2.04 4.94 -0.28
N ALA A 161 1.31 6.03 -0.53
CA ALA A 161 0.12 6.39 0.23
C ALA A 161 -0.95 5.29 0.16
N LEU A 162 -1.23 4.77 -1.04
CA LEU A 162 -2.19 3.68 -1.24
C LEU A 162 -1.73 2.37 -0.58
N SER A 163 -0.43 2.09 -0.59
CA SER A 163 0.15 0.92 0.09
C SER A 163 0.04 1.03 1.61
N LEU A 164 0.27 2.21 2.19
CA LEU A 164 0.07 2.46 3.63
C LEU A 164 -1.39 2.32 4.03
N ILE A 165 -2.31 2.91 3.27
CA ILE A 165 -3.76 2.83 3.53
C ILE A 165 -4.24 1.37 3.47
N SER A 166 -3.76 0.59 2.49
CA SER A 166 -4.10 -0.82 2.34
C SER A 166 -3.40 -1.76 3.34
N GLY A 167 -2.52 -1.24 4.20
CA GLY A 167 -1.81 -2.02 5.23
C GLY A 167 -0.65 -2.85 4.68
N ARG A 168 -0.14 -2.53 3.49
CA ARG A 168 0.93 -3.25 2.78
C ARG A 168 2.29 -2.62 3.07
N LYS A 169 2.79 -2.92 4.26
CA LYS A 169 4.01 -2.29 4.81
C LYS A 169 5.26 -2.50 3.94
N TYR A 170 5.46 -3.70 3.40
CA TYR A 170 6.64 -3.99 2.56
C TYR A 170 6.65 -3.12 1.29
N MET A 171 5.54 -3.09 0.54
CA MET A 171 5.41 -2.26 -0.65
C MET A 171 5.57 -0.77 -0.35
N ALA A 172 5.04 -0.30 0.78
CA ALA A 172 5.22 1.09 1.22
C ALA A 172 6.70 1.41 1.50
N ILE A 173 7.43 0.52 2.19
CA ILE A 173 8.86 0.73 2.50
C ILE A 173 9.69 0.79 1.22
N THR A 174 9.48 -0.13 0.27
CA THR A 174 10.23 -0.13 -1.00
C THR A 174 9.94 1.13 -1.82
N LEU A 175 8.71 1.63 -1.78
CA LEU A 175 8.33 2.89 -2.45
C LEU A 175 8.94 4.12 -1.78
N ILE A 176 9.07 4.13 -0.44
CA ILE A 176 9.74 5.21 0.30
C ILE A 176 11.24 5.25 -0.03
N ILE A 177 11.89 4.08 -0.17
CA ILE A 177 13.27 4.00 -0.63
C ILE A 177 13.39 4.57 -2.04
N GLY A 178 12.50 4.19 -2.96
CA GLY A 178 12.46 4.73 -4.31
C GLY A 178 12.25 6.25 -4.36
N LEU A 179 11.37 6.78 -3.51
CA LEU A 179 11.20 8.23 -3.34
C LEU A 179 12.49 8.92 -2.88
N GLY A 180 13.17 8.34 -1.89
CA GLY A 180 14.45 8.85 -1.40
C GLY A 180 15.51 8.89 -2.50
N MET A 181 15.63 7.81 -3.28
CA MET A 181 16.59 7.72 -4.38
C MET A 181 16.28 8.68 -5.54
N GLY A 182 14.99 8.84 -5.92
CA GLY A 182 14.63 9.80 -6.95
C GLY A 182 14.83 11.26 -6.52
N VAL A 183 14.63 11.58 -5.24
CA VAL A 183 15.01 12.90 -4.70
C VAL A 183 16.52 13.11 -4.77
N LEU A 184 17.31 12.09 -4.40
CA LEU A 184 18.76 12.15 -4.54
C LEU A 184 19.20 12.33 -6.00
N ALA A 185 18.52 11.68 -6.95
CA ALA A 185 18.77 11.85 -8.38
C ALA A 185 18.51 13.30 -8.85
N ILE A 186 17.38 13.89 -8.46
CA ILE A 186 17.06 15.30 -8.77
C ILE A 186 18.09 16.24 -8.13
N LEU A 187 18.45 16.01 -6.86
CA LEU A 187 19.46 16.82 -6.17
C LEU A 187 20.83 16.68 -6.84
N TYR A 188 21.18 15.49 -7.31
CA TYR A 188 22.43 15.24 -8.01
C TYR A 188 22.50 15.99 -9.35
N VAL A 189 21.43 15.94 -10.16
CA VAL A 189 21.32 16.71 -11.41
C VAL A 189 21.38 18.22 -11.14
N ASN A 190 20.62 18.70 -10.16
CA ASN A 190 20.56 20.13 -9.83
C ASN A 190 21.85 20.64 -9.18
N TRP A 191 22.56 19.80 -8.42
CA TRP A 191 23.83 20.17 -7.81
C TRP A 191 24.92 20.29 -8.88
N LEU A 192 24.93 19.43 -9.90
CA LEU A 192 25.92 19.49 -10.99
C LEU A 192 25.62 20.59 -12.02
N ARG A 193 24.35 20.98 -12.19
CA ARG A 193 23.93 21.95 -13.19
C ARG A 193 24.71 23.28 -13.17
N PRO A 194 25.00 23.92 -12.02
CA PRO A 194 25.80 25.15 -11.97
C PRO A 194 27.28 24.95 -12.28
N TYR A 195 27.87 23.81 -11.87
CA TYR A 195 29.31 23.56 -12.05
C TYR A 195 29.69 23.27 -13.50
N TYR A 196 28.74 22.77 -14.29
CA TYR A 196 28.99 22.38 -15.67
C TYR A 196 28.09 23.08 -16.70
N GLY A 197 27.17 23.94 -16.26
CA GLY A 197 26.29 24.74 -17.12
C GLY A 197 26.94 26.01 -17.68
N GLU A 198 28.07 26.46 -17.10
CA GLU A 198 28.74 27.71 -17.46
C GLU A 198 30.21 27.50 -17.84
N GLN A 199 30.50 26.78 -18.94
CA GLN A 199 31.82 26.71 -19.63
C GLN A 199 32.77 25.55 -19.27
N VAL A 200 32.37 24.57 -18.45
CA VAL A 200 33.19 23.36 -18.23
C VAL A 200 32.78 22.28 -19.22
N GLU A 201 33.64 21.97 -20.19
CA GLU A 201 33.45 20.81 -21.06
C GLU A 201 33.39 19.54 -20.20
N TRP A 202 32.28 18.81 -20.28
CA TRP A 202 32.21 17.45 -19.76
C TRP A 202 33.22 16.59 -20.51
N ASN A 203 34.29 16.18 -19.84
CA ASN A 203 35.12 15.11 -20.37
C ASN A 203 34.34 13.78 -20.28
N VAL A 204 34.68 12.85 -21.17
CA VAL A 204 33.98 11.55 -21.29
C VAL A 204 33.93 10.79 -19.97
N GLU A 205 35.00 10.88 -19.17
CA GLU A 205 35.09 10.20 -17.88
C GLU A 205 34.09 10.76 -16.85
N THR A 206 33.98 12.09 -16.74
CA THR A 206 33.07 12.76 -15.80
C THR A 206 31.61 12.51 -16.19
N PHE A 207 31.32 12.51 -17.49
CA PHE A 207 29.98 12.17 -18.00
C PHE A 207 29.62 10.70 -17.74
N GLY A 208 30.56 9.78 -17.95
CA GLY A 208 30.37 8.36 -17.65
C GLY A 208 30.11 8.11 -16.16
N VAL A 209 30.82 8.80 -15.26
CA VAL A 209 30.58 8.71 -13.81
C VAL A 209 29.18 9.24 -13.45
N PHE A 210 28.76 10.34 -14.07
CA PHE A 210 27.42 10.90 -13.88
C PHE A 210 26.32 9.93 -14.31
N GLN A 211 26.42 9.36 -15.52
CA GLN A 211 25.47 8.38 -16.03
C GLN A 211 25.41 7.13 -15.14
N LEU A 212 26.57 6.66 -14.66
CA LEU A 212 26.65 5.49 -13.78
C LEU A 212 25.97 5.75 -12.44
N LEU A 213 26.22 6.90 -11.83
CA LEU A 213 25.62 7.26 -10.54
C LEU A 213 24.09 7.42 -10.65
N LEU A 214 23.60 8.09 -11.70
CA LEU A 214 22.17 8.17 -11.97
C LEU A 214 21.54 6.80 -12.21
N LEU A 215 22.21 5.94 -12.99
CA LEU A 215 21.75 4.57 -13.22
C LEU A 215 21.65 3.79 -11.90
N VAL A 216 22.66 3.88 -11.02
CA VAL A 216 22.63 3.22 -9.72
C VAL A 216 21.46 3.73 -8.88
N MET A 217 21.21 5.04 -8.87
CA MET A 217 20.08 5.61 -8.13
C MET A 217 18.73 5.10 -8.65
N GLU A 218 18.53 5.07 -9.97
CA GLU A 218 17.32 4.55 -10.60
C GLU A 218 17.14 3.04 -10.38
N VAL A 219 18.23 2.24 -10.46
CA VAL A 219 18.18 0.79 -10.20
C VAL A 219 17.85 0.49 -8.75
N VAL A 220 18.44 1.21 -7.79
CA VAL A 220 18.14 1.06 -6.36
C VAL A 220 16.72 1.52 -6.04
N ALA A 221 16.17 2.49 -6.78
CA ALA A 221 14.76 2.87 -6.66
C ALA A 221 13.82 1.78 -7.21
N PHE A 222 14.18 1.19 -8.35
CA PHE A 222 13.33 0.28 -9.12
C PHE A 222 13.34 -1.18 -8.63
N ALA A 223 14.51 -1.74 -8.35
CA ALA A 223 14.65 -3.16 -8.06
C ALA A 223 13.86 -3.60 -6.80
N PRO A 224 13.91 -2.85 -5.68
CA PRO A 224 13.09 -3.17 -4.51
C PRO A 224 11.59 -3.07 -4.78
N PHE A 225 11.16 -2.07 -5.57
CA PHE A 225 9.75 -1.94 -5.98
C PHE A 225 9.29 -3.17 -6.76
N THR A 226 10.09 -3.63 -7.73
CA THR A 226 9.76 -4.79 -8.57
C THR A 226 9.62 -6.07 -7.74
N ILE A 227 10.54 -6.29 -6.80
CA ILE A 227 10.46 -7.41 -5.85
C ILE A 227 9.19 -7.30 -5.00
N GLY A 228 8.92 -6.12 -4.43
CA GLY A 228 7.71 -5.85 -3.65
C GLY A 228 6.42 -6.06 -4.45
N PHE A 229 6.42 -5.63 -5.71
CA PHE A 229 5.32 -5.81 -6.65
C PHE A 229 5.06 -7.29 -6.92
N ILE A 230 6.09 -8.09 -7.24
CA ILE A 230 5.96 -9.53 -7.50
C ILE A 230 5.40 -10.25 -6.27
N ILE A 231 5.96 -9.99 -5.08
CA ILE A 231 5.48 -10.58 -3.81
C ILE A 231 4.00 -10.28 -3.62
N GLU A 232 3.60 -9.05 -3.90
CA GLU A 232 2.26 -8.61 -3.65
C GLU A 232 1.25 -9.11 -4.70
N VAL A 233 1.67 -9.29 -5.96
CA VAL A 233 0.86 -9.98 -6.99
C VAL A 233 0.61 -11.42 -6.59
N ILE A 234 1.65 -12.15 -6.16
CA ILE A 234 1.52 -13.54 -5.68
C ILE A 234 0.54 -13.62 -4.52
N ARG A 235 0.63 -12.69 -3.57
CA ARG A 235 -0.29 -12.62 -2.43
C ARG A 235 -1.74 -12.36 -2.86
N ILE A 236 -1.98 -11.43 -3.79
CA ILE A 236 -3.34 -11.18 -4.30
C ILE A 236 -3.91 -12.42 -5.00
N MET A 237 -3.09 -13.20 -5.71
CA MET A 237 -3.54 -14.43 -6.38
C MET A 237 -3.91 -15.54 -5.39
N GLN A 238 -3.40 -15.49 -4.15
CA GLN A 238 -3.69 -16.45 -3.09
C GLN A 238 -4.90 -16.06 -2.20
N GLU A 239 -5.40 -14.83 -2.30
CA GLU A 239 -6.52 -14.28 -1.50
C GLU A 239 -7.90 -14.37 -2.17
#